data_AF-A0A4R9WVE3-F1
#
_entry.id   AF-A0A4R9WVE3-F1
#
_cell.length_a   1.000
_cell.length_b   1.000
_cell.length_c   1.000
_cell.angle_alpha   90.00
_cell.angle_beta   90.00
_cell.angle_gamma   90.00
#
_symmetry.space_group_name_H-M   'P 1'
#
loop_
_entity.id
_entity.type
_entity.pdbx_description
1 polymer ?
#
loop_
_entity_poly.entity_id
_entity_poly.type
_entity_poly.pdbx_seq_one_letter_code
_entity_poly.pdbx_strand_id
1 'polypeptide(L)'
;GKPPVSQAGTFTANPLSMVAGAAAMRALTELEIERLTALGAQVRSELGATLAASDLGGHVTGAASLFCVFIGDEEVKDYASAYHAWQQRQRLSRLISLCRDEGILLSRIG
;
A
#
# COMPACT_ATOMS: atom_id res chain seq x y z
N GLY A 1 -13.53 20.35 36.94
CA GLY A 1 -14.77 20.15 36.15
C GLY A 1 -14.58 18.98 35.21
N LYS A 2 -15.64 18.26 34.86
CA LYS A 2 -15.58 17.14 33.90
C LYS A 2 -15.09 17.66 32.54
N PRO A 3 -14.18 16.97 31.84
CA PRO A 3 -13.70 17.44 30.55
C PRO A 3 -14.87 17.57 29.55
N PRO A 4 -14.85 18.60 28.68
CA PRO A 4 -15.92 18.84 27.70
C PRO A 4 -16.05 17.70 26.68
N VAL A 5 -14.96 16.93 26.46
CA VAL A 5 -14.97 15.68 25.70
C VAL A 5 -14.19 14.63 26.49
N SER A 6 -14.84 13.53 26.85
CA SER A 6 -14.20 12.42 27.56
C SER A 6 -13.56 11.46 26.55
N GLN A 7 -12.23 11.43 26.48
CA GLN A 7 -11.48 10.42 25.74
C GLN A 7 -10.73 9.52 26.73
N ALA A 8 -11.37 8.43 27.15
CA ALA A 8 -10.76 7.40 27.97
C ALA A 8 -10.55 6.12 27.15
N GLY A 9 -9.57 5.30 27.53
CA GLY A 9 -9.40 3.97 26.97
C GLY A 9 -8.21 3.27 27.62
N THR A 10 -8.43 2.05 28.13
CA THR A 10 -7.46 1.28 28.94
C THR A 10 -6.08 1.12 28.27
N PHE A 11 -6.04 1.04 26.94
CA PHE A 11 -4.81 0.87 26.18
C PHE A 11 -4.29 2.16 25.52
N THR A 12 -5.02 3.27 25.66
CA THR A 12 -4.54 4.57 25.17
C THR A 12 -3.28 4.94 25.93
N ALA A 13 -2.22 5.30 25.21
CA ALA A 13 -0.91 5.61 25.78
C ALA A 13 -0.29 4.47 26.62
N ASN A 14 -0.61 3.20 26.32
CA ASN A 14 0.07 2.08 26.98
C ASN A 14 1.61 2.15 26.72
N PRO A 15 2.46 1.80 27.69
CA PRO A 15 3.91 1.99 27.58
C PRO A 15 4.55 1.26 26.39
N LEU A 16 4.05 0.08 26.02
CA LEU A 16 4.58 -0.70 24.90
C LEU A 16 4.43 0.07 23.58
N SER A 17 3.22 0.56 23.28
CA SER A 17 2.96 1.36 22.08
C SER A 17 3.75 2.67 22.08
N MET A 18 3.90 3.33 23.23
CA MET A 18 4.64 4.60 23.31
C MET A 18 6.14 4.42 23.07
N VAL A 19 6.75 3.38 23.65
CA VAL A 19 8.19 3.10 23.46
C VAL A 19 8.45 2.63 22.02
N ALA A 20 7.66 1.68 21.51
CA ALA A 20 7.81 1.17 20.15
C ALA A 20 7.56 2.27 19.09
N GLY A 21 6.52 3.09 19.30
CA GLY A 21 6.22 4.22 18.42
C GLY A 21 7.33 5.27 18.41
N ALA A 22 7.85 5.65 19.58
CA ALA A 22 8.96 6.60 19.65
C ALA A 22 10.23 6.07 18.97
N ALA A 23 10.54 4.77 19.12
CA ALA A 23 11.66 4.15 18.42
C ALA A 23 11.44 4.14 16.89
N ALA A 24 10.25 3.76 16.42
CA ALA A 24 9.90 3.76 15.00
C ALA A 24 10.01 5.16 14.38
N MET A 25 9.46 6.19 15.05
CA MET A 25 9.52 7.58 14.55
C MET A 25 10.94 8.14 14.52
N ARG A 26 11.81 7.77 15.48
CA ARG A 26 13.23 8.16 15.46
C ARG A 26 14.02 7.49 14.33
N ALA A 27 13.65 6.26 13.97
CA ALA A 27 14.28 5.53 12.87
C ALA A 27 13.81 6.03 11.49
N LEU A 28 12.59 6.57 11.39
CA LEU A 28 12.03 7.14 10.17
C LEU A 28 12.57 8.55 9.91
N THR A 29 13.87 8.63 9.62
CA THR A 29 14.55 9.88 9.26
C THR A 29 14.14 10.38 7.88
N GLU A 30 14.43 11.64 7.56
CA GLU A 30 14.22 12.21 6.21
C GLU A 30 14.92 11.38 5.12
N LEU A 31 16.17 10.96 5.37
CA LEU A 31 16.93 10.11 4.45
C LEU A 31 16.23 8.76 4.20
N GLU A 32 15.67 8.14 5.25
CA GLU A 32 14.90 6.90 5.09
C GLU A 32 13.59 7.13 4.33
N ILE A 33 12.92 8.26 4.53
CA ILE A 33 11.72 8.64 3.77
C ILE A 33 12.06 8.81 2.29
N GLU A 34 13.18 9.48 1.96
CA GLU A 34 13.66 9.64 0.59
C GLU A 34 14.00 8.29 -0.04
N ARG A 35 14.73 7.43 0.69
CA ARG A 35 15.07 6.08 0.24
C ARG A 35 13.84 5.24 -0.05
N LEU A 36 12.86 5.24 0.85
CA LEU A 36 11.58 4.53 0.69
C LEU A 36 10.75 5.09 -0.47
N THR A 37 10.79 6.41 -0.67
CA THR A 37 10.13 7.08 -1.80
C THR A 37 10.76 6.67 -3.13
N ALA A 38 12.09 6.61 -3.21
CA ALA A 38 12.80 6.16 -4.40
C ALA A 38 12.49 4.69 -4.73
N LEU A 39 12.50 3.81 -3.73
CA LEU A 39 12.13 2.40 -3.91
C LEU A 39 10.68 2.24 -4.37
N GLY A 40 9.75 2.98 -3.78
CA GLY A 40 8.35 2.93 -4.21
C GLY A 40 8.15 3.47 -5.63
N ALA A 41 8.89 4.52 -6.02
CA ALA A 41 8.89 5.02 -7.39
C ALA A 41 9.43 3.97 -8.39
N GLN A 42 10.52 3.29 -8.03
CA GLN A 42 11.09 2.20 -8.82
C GLN A 42 10.08 1.07 -9.02
N VAL A 43 9.49 0.56 -7.93
CA VAL A 43 8.50 -0.53 -7.99
C VAL A 43 7.29 -0.13 -8.84
N ARG A 44 6.73 1.08 -8.65
CA ARG A 44 5.60 1.54 -9.48
C ARG A 44 5.96 1.66 -10.95
N SER A 45 7.17 2.15 -11.26
CA SER A 45 7.64 2.28 -12.64
C SER A 45 7.85 0.93 -13.31
N GLU A 46 8.54 0.00 -12.65
CA GLU A 46 8.86 -1.32 -13.22
C GLU A 46 7.62 -2.20 -13.37
N LEU A 47 6.74 -2.22 -12.36
CA LEU A 47 5.47 -2.92 -12.45
C LEU A 47 4.57 -2.31 -13.53
N GLY A 48 4.50 -0.97 -13.60
CA GLY A 48 3.73 -0.28 -14.65
C GLY A 48 4.22 -0.63 -16.05
N ALA A 49 5.54 -0.60 -16.27
CA ALA A 49 6.13 -0.99 -17.56
C ALA A 49 5.87 -2.46 -17.91
N THR A 50 5.96 -3.36 -16.91
CA THR A 50 5.72 -4.79 -17.10
C THR A 50 4.25 -5.08 -17.44
N LEU A 51 3.32 -4.42 -16.76
CA LEU A 51 1.88 -4.56 -17.04
C LEU A 51 1.53 -4.00 -18.42
N ALA A 52 2.08 -2.84 -18.80
CA ALA A 52 1.88 -2.23 -20.11
C ALA A 52 2.43 -3.09 -21.26
N ALA A 53 3.51 -3.85 -21.03
CA ALA A 53 4.08 -4.77 -22.00
C ALA A 53 3.37 -6.13 -22.06
N SER A 54 2.44 -6.41 -21.14
CA SER A 54 1.73 -7.69 -21.03
C SER A 54 0.35 -7.63 -21.70
N ASP A 55 -0.14 -8.78 -22.16
CA ASP A 55 -1.51 -8.92 -22.70
C ASP A 55 -2.61 -8.75 -21.64
N LEU A 56 -2.24 -8.63 -20.36
CA LEU A 56 -3.19 -8.47 -19.27
C LEU A 56 -3.69 -7.03 -19.12
N GLY A 57 -2.86 -6.05 -19.52
CA GLY A 57 -3.01 -4.66 -19.15
C GLY A 57 -2.89 -4.44 -17.64
N GLY A 58 -2.84 -3.17 -17.22
CA GLY A 58 -2.91 -2.83 -15.81
C GLY A 58 -2.32 -1.47 -15.48
N HIS A 59 -2.66 -1.02 -14.26
CA HIS A 59 -2.25 0.28 -13.74
C HIS A 59 -1.72 0.11 -12.32
N VAL A 60 -0.66 0.85 -12.01
CA VAL A 60 -0.12 0.92 -10.66
C VAL A 60 -0.30 2.34 -10.15
N THR A 61 -1.03 2.47 -9.05
CA THR A 61 -1.24 3.76 -8.36
C THR A 61 -0.48 3.77 -7.05
N GLY A 62 -0.30 4.94 -6.44
CA GLY A 62 0.30 5.07 -5.12
C GLY A 62 1.13 6.33 -4.96
N ALA A 63 1.75 6.47 -3.79
CA ALA A 63 2.57 7.62 -3.44
C ALA A 63 3.70 7.20 -2.49
N ALA A 64 4.86 7.85 -2.60
CA ALA A 64 6.06 7.53 -1.83
C ALA A 64 6.39 6.03 -1.88
N SER A 65 6.35 5.33 -0.75
CA SER A 65 6.60 3.88 -0.64
C SER A 65 5.36 3.00 -0.78
N LEU A 66 4.19 3.59 -0.98
CA LEU A 66 2.92 2.87 -1.15
C LEU A 66 2.63 2.67 -2.63
N PHE A 67 2.04 1.52 -2.95
CA PHE A 67 1.54 1.21 -4.28
C PHE A 67 0.36 0.24 -4.19
N CYS A 68 -0.47 0.24 -5.23
CA CYS A 68 -1.58 -0.68 -5.41
C CYS A 68 -1.68 -1.06 -6.89
N VAL A 69 -1.84 -2.36 -7.16
CA VAL A 69 -1.87 -2.92 -8.52
C VAL A 69 -3.30 -3.21 -8.94
N PHE A 70 -3.69 -2.65 -10.08
CA PHE A 70 -4.95 -2.92 -10.75
C PHE A 70 -4.68 -3.62 -12.10
N ILE A 71 -5.45 -4.66 -12.41
CA ILE A 71 -5.34 -5.39 -13.67
C ILE A 71 -6.57 -5.06 -14.52
N GLY A 72 -6.34 -4.73 -15.79
CA GLY A 72 -7.38 -4.30 -16.73
C GLY A 72 -6.98 -3.05 -17.50
N ASP A 73 -7.82 -2.65 -18.46
CA ASP A 73 -7.50 -1.62 -19.45
C ASP A 73 -7.96 -0.21 -19.02
N GLU A 74 -8.75 -0.12 -17.95
CA GLU A 74 -9.27 1.15 -17.45
C GLU A 74 -8.31 1.81 -16.46
N GLU A 75 -7.95 3.05 -16.74
CA GLU A 75 -7.16 3.88 -15.84
C GLU A 75 -7.89 4.11 -14.52
N VAL A 76 -7.21 3.82 -13.41
CA VAL A 76 -7.72 4.05 -12.05
C VAL A 76 -7.31 5.42 -11.55
N LYS A 77 -8.27 6.35 -11.50
CA LYS A 77 -8.06 7.76 -11.13
C LYS A 77 -9.00 8.28 -10.05
N ASP A 78 -10.06 7.53 -9.75
CA ASP A 78 -11.08 7.88 -8.77
C ASP A 78 -11.65 6.61 -8.13
N TYR A 79 -12.57 6.80 -7.20
CA TYR A 79 -13.23 5.69 -6.51
C TYR A 79 -14.00 4.78 -7.47
N ALA A 80 -14.70 5.34 -8.47
CA ALA A 80 -15.55 4.57 -9.36
C ALA A 80 -14.72 3.62 -10.23
N SER A 81 -13.66 4.14 -10.85
CA SER A 81 -12.68 3.35 -11.63
C SER A 81 -11.97 2.30 -10.76
N ALA A 82 -11.56 2.65 -9.53
CA ALA A 82 -10.98 1.69 -8.60
C ALA A 82 -11.96 0.56 -8.24
N TYR A 83 -13.23 0.88 -8.01
CA TYR A 83 -14.26 -0.10 -7.70
C TYR A 83 -14.55 -1.01 -8.90
N HIS A 84 -14.60 -0.47 -10.12
CA HIS A 84 -14.72 -1.27 -11.34
C HIS A 84 -13.55 -2.24 -11.52
N ALA A 85 -12.31 -1.77 -11.33
CA ALA A 85 -11.13 -2.64 -11.36
C ALA A 85 -11.18 -3.73 -10.25
N TRP A 86 -11.68 -3.38 -9.05
CA TRP A 86 -11.84 -4.34 -7.95
C TRP A 86 -12.83 -5.47 -8.26
N GLN A 87 -13.87 -5.21 -9.07
CA GLN A 87 -14.79 -6.27 -9.51
C GLN A 87 -14.08 -7.35 -10.34
N GLN A 88 -12.94 -7.01 -10.95
CA GLN A 88 -12.11 -7.92 -11.75
C GLN A 88 -10.95 -8.56 -10.96
N ARG A 89 -10.98 -8.49 -9.61
CA ARG A 89 -9.91 -8.96 -8.70
C ARG A 89 -9.49 -10.43 -8.82
N GLN A 90 -10.19 -11.26 -9.60
CA GLN A 90 -9.79 -12.65 -9.83
C GLN A 90 -8.40 -12.73 -10.48
N ARG A 91 -8.10 -11.84 -11.43
CA ARG A 91 -6.79 -11.76 -12.08
C ARG A 91 -5.70 -11.34 -11.09
N LEU A 92 -5.97 -10.31 -10.29
CA LEU A 92 -5.08 -9.86 -9.21
C LEU A 92 -4.86 -10.96 -8.17
N SER A 93 -5.89 -11.72 -7.80
CA SER A 93 -5.77 -12.84 -6.84
C SER A 93 -4.83 -13.92 -7.36
N ARG A 94 -4.86 -14.21 -8.67
CA ARG A 94 -3.93 -15.17 -9.29
C ARG A 94 -2.50 -14.66 -9.27
N LEU A 95 -2.28 -13.37 -9.58
CA LEU A 95 -0.97 -12.73 -9.47
C LEU A 95 -0.42 -12.83 -8.04
N ILE A 96 -1.24 -12.52 -7.03
CA ILE A 96 -0.84 -12.58 -5.61
C ILE A 96 -0.48 -14.01 -5.19
N SER A 97 -1.20 -15.02 -5.69
CA SER A 97 -0.84 -16.43 -5.44
C SER A 97 0.52 -16.77 -6.05
N LEU A 98 0.78 -16.36 -7.30
CA LEU A 98 2.08 -16.58 -7.94
C LEU A 98 3.22 -15.86 -7.20
N CYS A 99 3.00 -14.61 -6.79
CA CYS A 99 3.96 -13.88 -5.97
C CYS A 99 4.28 -14.66 -4.69
N ARG A 100 3.26 -15.21 -4.01
CA ARG A 100 3.46 -16.00 -2.79
C ARG A 100 4.28 -17.27 -3.05
N ASP A 101 4.00 -17.97 -4.13
CA ASP A 101 4.72 -19.18 -4.51
C ASP A 101 6.20 -18.88 -4.78
N GLU A 102 6.50 -17.66 -5.25
CA GLU A 102 7.86 -17.10 -5.43
C GLU A 102 8.42 -16.37 -4.19
N GLY A 103 7.75 -16.48 -3.03
CA GLY A 103 8.23 -15.89 -1.76
C GLY A 103 7.97 -14.39 -1.59
N ILE A 104 7.19 -13.77 -2.46
CA ILE A 104 6.79 -12.36 -2.41
C ILE A 104 5.41 -12.24 -1.76
N LEU A 105 5.33 -11.54 -0.63
CA LEU A 105 4.08 -11.31 0.10
C LEU A 105 3.47 -9.96 -0.27
N LEU A 106 2.26 -10.00 -0.84
CA LEU A 106 1.46 -8.83 -1.16
C LEU A 106 0.10 -8.87 -0.44
N SER A 107 -0.46 -7.68 -0.23
CA SER A 107 -1.83 -7.48 0.24
C SER A 107 -2.83 -8.22 -0.66
N ARG A 108 -3.86 -8.82 -0.05
CA ARG A 108 -4.92 -9.52 -0.80
C ARG A 108 -5.95 -8.59 -1.44
N ILE A 109 -5.92 -7.30 -1.10
CA ILE A 109 -6.91 -6.31 -1.53
C ILE A 109 -6.37 -5.34 -2.59
N GLY A 110 -5.14 -5.56 -3.06
CA GLY A 110 -4.37 -4.53 -3.77
C GLY A 110 -3.39 -3.86 -2.84
#